data_AF-A0A1W6A8Y0-F1
#
_entry.id   AF-A0A1W6A8Y0-F1
#
_cell.length_a   1.000
_cell.length_b   1.000
_cell.length_c   1.000
_cell.angle_alpha   90.00
_cell.angle_beta   90.00
_cell.angle_gamma   90.00
#
_symmetry.space_group_name_H-M   'P 1'
#
loop_
_entity.id
_entity.type
_entity.pdbx_description
1 polymer ?
#
loop_
_entity_poly.entity_id
_entity_poly.type
_entity_poly.pdbx_seq_one_letter_code
_entity_poly.pdbx_strand_id
1 'polypeptide(L)'
;METKIIETEKKIDSKSLLALGLLIISGIVYQLFAVLGDNIPEVLGMILEALWNLVLCGIIGYYFLGKISLEQFKHFNIKTLLWGLPLTIIVGIASNLIFSYIFEPATKNSVAEVISISMILFRVPFMLMGEELICTNIIIALQKLGLKFGTASLICSLLFTLWHIPAYGFVPMQLLITIIPVRLALNYIWKNSKSIWVSWICHFIFDCISFVPMLFK
;
A
#
# COMPACT_ATOMS: atom_id res chain seq x y z
N MET A 1 30.65 40.75 19.71
CA MET A 1 30.20 39.42 20.19
C MET A 1 29.46 38.78 19.03
N GLU A 2 30.16 37.99 18.21
CA GLU A 2 29.58 37.35 17.03
C GLU A 2 28.76 36.14 17.46
N THR A 3 27.46 36.20 17.22
CA THR A 3 26.53 35.09 17.44
C THR A 3 26.77 34.05 16.35
N LYS A 4 27.56 33.01 16.66
CA LYS A 4 27.65 31.81 15.82
C LYS A 4 26.27 31.13 15.83
N ILE A 5 25.49 31.38 14.79
CA ILE A 5 24.37 30.51 14.43
C ILE A 5 25.01 29.21 13.96
N ILE A 6 25.09 28.23 14.87
CA ILE A 6 25.49 26.87 14.52
C ILE A 6 24.26 26.25 13.86
N GLU A 7 24.08 26.51 12.56
CA GLU A 7 23.23 25.68 11.71
C GLU A 7 23.93 24.32 11.59
N THR A 8 23.57 23.39 12.46
CA THR A 8 23.79 21.97 12.18
C THR A 8 22.90 21.61 11.00
N GLU A 9 23.41 21.72 9.78
CA GLU A 9 22.80 21.11 8.60
C GLU A 9 22.56 19.63 8.90
N LYS A 10 21.29 19.27 9.12
CA LYS A 10 20.90 17.88 9.33
C LYS A 10 21.12 17.17 7.99
N LYS A 11 22.28 16.53 7.84
CA LYS A 11 22.66 15.79 6.63
C LYS A 11 21.53 14.83 6.25
N ILE A 12 20.83 15.14 5.16
CA ILE A 12 19.74 14.34 4.63
C ILE A 12 20.29 12.96 4.29
N ASP A 13 19.59 11.90 4.72
CA ASP A 13 19.95 10.53 4.37
C ASP A 13 19.68 10.28 2.88
N SER A 14 20.72 10.49 2.07
CA SER A 14 20.64 10.42 0.60
C SER A 14 20.17 9.06 0.09
N LYS A 15 20.46 7.96 0.82
CA LYS A 15 19.96 6.63 0.47
C LYS A 15 18.46 6.52 0.67
N SER A 16 17.94 7.06 1.77
CA SER A 16 16.49 7.06 2.03
C SER A 16 15.74 7.98 1.10
N LEU A 17 16.32 9.12 0.71
CA LEU A 17 15.73 10.01 -0.28
C LEU A 17 15.63 9.33 -1.66
N LEU A 18 16.72 8.66 -2.08
CA LEU A 18 16.73 7.89 -3.33
C LEU A 18 15.74 6.72 -3.27
N ALA A 19 15.68 5.99 -2.15
CA ALA A 19 14.69 4.91 -1.95
C ALA A 19 13.26 5.44 -2.12
N LEU A 20 12.93 6.56 -1.48
CA LEU A 20 11.62 7.19 -1.57
C LEU A 20 11.26 7.54 -3.02
N GLY A 21 12.21 8.16 -3.76
CA GLY A 21 12.02 8.46 -5.17
C GLY A 21 11.75 7.22 -6.02
N LEU A 22 12.55 6.17 -5.84
CA LEU A 22 12.40 4.90 -6.57
C LEU A 22 11.07 4.19 -6.25
N LEU A 23 10.64 4.20 -4.98
CA LEU A 23 9.35 3.62 -4.58
C LEU A 23 8.18 4.37 -5.22
N ILE A 24 8.22 5.71 -5.24
CA ILE A 24 7.19 6.51 -5.88
C ILE A 24 7.13 6.24 -7.38
N ILE A 25 8.29 6.20 -8.05
CA ILE A 25 8.38 5.86 -9.47
C ILE A 25 7.82 4.45 -9.74
N SER A 26 8.15 3.46 -8.88
CA SER A 26 7.62 2.09 -9.02
C SER A 26 6.09 2.05 -9.03
N GLY A 27 5.45 2.78 -8.11
CA GLY A 27 3.98 2.87 -8.05
C GLY A 27 3.35 3.58 -9.24
N ILE A 28 4.00 4.64 -9.76
CA ILE A 28 3.56 5.35 -10.97
C ILE A 28 3.68 4.46 -12.21
N VAL A 29 4.84 3.80 -12.40
CA VAL A 29 5.08 2.94 -13.56
C VAL A 29 4.14 1.73 -13.56
N TYR A 30 3.78 1.21 -12.40
CA TYR A 30 2.78 0.14 -12.29
C TYR A 30 1.45 0.51 -12.95
N GLN A 31 1.04 1.79 -12.90
CA GLN A 31 -0.20 2.26 -13.55
C GLN A 31 -0.15 2.16 -15.07
N LEU A 32 1.03 2.12 -15.68
CA LEU A 32 1.18 1.96 -17.12
C LEU A 32 0.76 0.56 -17.60
N PHE A 33 0.74 -0.45 -16.73
CA PHE A 33 0.26 -1.78 -17.12
C PHE A 33 -1.23 -1.79 -17.46
N ALA A 34 -2.03 -0.97 -16.79
CA ALA A 34 -3.43 -0.79 -17.15
C ALA A 34 -3.62 -0.15 -18.54
N VAL A 35 -2.63 0.61 -19.04
CA VAL A 35 -2.67 1.27 -20.35
C VAL A 35 -2.11 0.36 -21.45
N LEU A 36 -1.10 -0.45 -21.13
CA LEU A 36 -0.42 -1.33 -22.08
C LEU A 36 -1.11 -2.68 -22.30
N GLY A 37 -2.16 -2.98 -21.51
CA GLY A 37 -2.79 -4.30 -21.33
C GLY A 37 -2.88 -5.17 -22.58
N ASP A 38 -3.54 -4.69 -23.64
CA ASP A 38 -3.80 -5.48 -24.85
C ASP A 38 -2.53 -5.79 -25.68
N ASN A 39 -1.43 -5.09 -25.42
CA ASN A 39 -0.16 -5.27 -26.12
C ASN A 39 0.79 -6.26 -25.41
N ILE A 40 0.40 -6.78 -24.25
CA ILE A 40 1.22 -7.71 -23.46
C ILE A 40 0.56 -9.09 -23.49
N PRO A 41 1.31 -10.17 -23.78
CA PRO A 41 0.79 -11.53 -23.66
C PRO A 41 0.19 -11.77 -22.27
N GLU A 42 -1.00 -12.36 -22.21
CA GLU A 42 -1.82 -12.48 -20.98
C GLU A 42 -1.04 -13.04 -19.78
N VAL A 43 -0.28 -14.12 -19.99
CA VAL A 43 0.55 -14.75 -18.94
C VAL A 43 1.64 -13.81 -18.43
N LEU A 44 2.29 -13.07 -19.35
CA LEU A 44 3.31 -12.10 -18.98
C LEU A 44 2.69 -10.92 -18.22
N GLY A 45 1.53 -10.43 -18.65
CA GLY A 45 0.76 -9.39 -17.96
C GLY A 45 0.46 -9.79 -16.51
N MET A 46 -0.10 -11.00 -16.31
CA MET A 46 -0.41 -11.53 -14.98
C MET A 46 0.83 -11.59 -14.07
N ILE A 47 1.97 -12.06 -14.59
CA ILE A 47 3.22 -12.16 -13.83
C ILE A 47 3.73 -10.77 -13.44
N LEU A 48 3.72 -9.82 -14.39
CA LEU A 48 4.15 -8.45 -14.13
C LEU A 48 3.26 -7.79 -13.08
N GLU A 49 1.94 -7.89 -13.21
CA GLU A 49 1.01 -7.30 -12.26
C GLU A 49 1.14 -7.92 -10.86
N ALA A 50 1.34 -9.23 -10.76
CA ALA A 50 1.50 -9.92 -9.48
C ALA A 50 2.84 -9.59 -8.78
N LEU A 51 3.93 -9.48 -9.55
CA LEU A 51 5.29 -9.48 -9.00
C LEU A 51 6.00 -8.12 -9.06
N TRP A 52 5.51 -7.14 -9.84
CA TRP A 52 6.22 -5.88 -10.06
C TRP A 52 6.57 -5.17 -8.76
N ASN A 53 5.56 -4.81 -7.95
CA ASN A 53 5.81 -4.12 -6.70
C ASN A 53 6.53 -5.02 -5.69
N LEU A 54 6.21 -6.33 -5.66
CA LEU A 54 6.85 -7.30 -4.76
C LEU A 54 8.37 -7.35 -4.98
N VAL A 55 8.80 -7.54 -6.21
CA VAL A 55 10.22 -7.68 -6.56
C VAL A 55 10.93 -6.33 -6.47
N LEU A 56 10.40 -5.28 -7.11
CA LEU A 56 11.08 -3.99 -7.15
C LEU A 56 11.15 -3.34 -5.77
N CYS A 57 10.05 -3.32 -5.01
CA CYS A 57 10.06 -2.72 -3.68
C CYS A 57 10.88 -3.57 -2.69
N GLY A 58 10.93 -4.89 -2.88
CA GLY A 58 11.85 -5.77 -2.16
C GLY A 58 13.32 -5.42 -2.42
N ILE A 59 13.71 -5.26 -3.68
CA ILE A 59 15.07 -4.85 -4.09
C ILE A 59 15.40 -3.46 -3.52
N ILE A 60 14.51 -2.48 -3.68
CA ILE A 60 14.72 -1.11 -3.18
C ILE A 60 14.88 -1.12 -1.66
N GLY A 61 13.99 -1.82 -0.95
CA GLY A 61 14.07 -1.98 0.50
C GLY A 61 15.39 -2.61 0.94
N TYR A 62 15.81 -3.70 0.29
CA TYR A 62 17.06 -4.40 0.60
C TYR A 62 18.30 -3.49 0.44
N TYR A 63 18.47 -2.86 -0.73
CA TYR A 63 19.69 -2.13 -1.05
C TYR A 63 19.76 -0.73 -0.40
N PHE A 64 18.63 -0.03 -0.28
CA PHE A 64 18.64 1.37 0.16
C PHE A 64 18.17 1.54 1.60
N LEU A 65 17.26 0.69 2.10
CA LEU A 65 16.75 0.77 3.47
C LEU A 65 17.43 -0.23 4.41
N GLY A 66 18.06 -1.28 3.88
CA GLY A 66 18.92 -2.20 4.62
C GLY A 66 18.14 -3.08 5.60
N LYS A 67 18.78 -3.45 6.73
CA LYS A 67 18.26 -4.45 7.67
C LYS A 67 16.81 -4.18 8.11
N ILE A 68 16.43 -2.93 8.36
CA ILE A 68 15.08 -2.60 8.84
C ILE A 68 13.98 -3.05 7.87
N SER A 69 14.23 -3.01 6.56
CA SER A 69 13.30 -3.49 5.53
C SER A 69 13.20 -5.03 5.49
N LEU A 70 14.21 -5.75 5.98
CA LEU A 70 14.21 -7.21 6.08
C LEU A 70 13.65 -7.69 7.42
N GLU A 71 13.88 -6.94 8.49
CA GLU A 71 13.43 -7.30 9.83
C GLU A 71 11.92 -7.50 9.89
N GLN A 72 11.13 -6.72 9.15
CA GLN A 72 9.67 -6.87 9.11
C GLN A 72 9.17 -8.24 8.65
N PHE A 73 9.99 -9.04 7.95
CA PHE A 73 9.66 -10.41 7.55
C PHE A 73 9.94 -11.45 8.64
N LYS A 74 10.69 -11.09 9.68
CA LYS A 74 11.13 -12.03 10.72
C LYS A 74 10.17 -12.11 11.91
N HIS A 75 9.28 -11.13 12.04
CA HIS A 75 8.36 -11.03 13.16
C HIS A 75 6.97 -11.52 12.75
N PHE A 76 6.26 -12.10 13.70
CA PHE A 76 4.82 -12.37 13.59
C PHE A 76 4.17 -12.11 14.94
N ASN A 77 3.08 -11.36 14.96
CA ASN A 77 2.40 -10.99 16.20
C ASN A 77 0.91 -11.32 16.11
N ILE A 78 0.54 -12.48 16.67
CA ILE A 78 -0.84 -12.96 16.67
C ILE A 78 -1.79 -12.05 17.45
N LYS A 79 -1.33 -11.42 18.54
CA LYS A 79 -2.17 -10.49 19.31
C LYS A 79 -2.56 -9.30 18.45
N THR A 80 -1.60 -8.76 17.69
CA THR A 80 -1.86 -7.68 16.74
C THR A 80 -2.76 -8.12 15.59
N LEU A 81 -2.62 -9.34 15.09
CA LEU A 81 -3.53 -9.87 14.07
C LEU A 81 -4.99 -9.94 14.58
N LEU A 82 -5.20 -10.42 15.82
CA LEU A 82 -6.54 -10.62 16.39
C LEU A 82 -7.35 -9.34 16.50
N TRP A 83 -6.74 -8.20 16.83
CA TRP A 83 -7.44 -6.90 16.83
C TRP A 83 -7.28 -6.14 15.51
N GLY A 84 -6.20 -6.37 14.76
CA GLY A 84 -5.92 -5.69 13.50
C GLY A 84 -6.91 -6.08 12.41
N LEU A 85 -7.24 -7.37 12.30
CA LEU A 85 -8.20 -7.85 11.33
C LEU A 85 -9.60 -7.21 11.49
N PRO A 86 -10.25 -7.24 12.69
CA PRO A 86 -11.53 -6.57 12.86
C PRO A 86 -11.42 -5.06 12.69
N LEU A 87 -10.29 -4.42 13.09
CA LEU A 87 -10.09 -3.00 12.84
C LEU A 87 -10.13 -2.67 11.34
N THR A 88 -9.38 -3.40 10.50
CA THR A 88 -9.36 -3.17 9.05
C THR A 88 -10.76 -3.32 8.44
N ILE A 89 -11.50 -4.36 8.83
CA ILE A 89 -12.86 -4.61 8.35
C ILE A 89 -13.82 -3.47 8.76
N ILE A 90 -13.82 -3.11 10.05
CA ILE A 90 -14.70 -2.06 10.57
C ILE A 90 -14.39 -0.72 9.90
N VAL A 91 -13.11 -0.35 9.77
CA VAL A 91 -12.70 0.89 9.12
C VAL A 91 -13.13 0.90 7.65
N GLY A 92 -12.94 -0.19 6.91
CA GLY A 92 -13.37 -0.28 5.52
C GLY A 92 -14.89 -0.14 5.34
N ILE A 93 -15.67 -0.89 6.14
CA ILE A 93 -17.14 -0.82 6.10
C ILE A 93 -17.63 0.58 6.48
N ALA A 94 -17.14 1.14 7.59
CA ALA A 94 -17.53 2.47 8.05
C ALA A 94 -17.19 3.55 7.01
N SER A 95 -16.01 3.47 6.41
CA SER A 95 -15.57 4.42 5.37
C SER A 95 -16.46 4.36 4.13
N ASN A 96 -16.84 3.15 3.69
CA ASN A 96 -17.77 2.98 2.58
C ASN A 96 -19.17 3.51 2.91
N LEU A 97 -19.68 3.22 4.12
CA LEU A 97 -20.98 3.74 4.58
C LEU A 97 -20.99 5.28 4.63
N ILE A 98 -19.92 5.90 5.14
CA ILE A 98 -19.77 7.36 5.16
C ILE A 98 -19.79 7.91 3.73
N PHE A 99 -19.04 7.29 2.80
CA PHE A 99 -19.04 7.71 1.42
C PHE A 99 -20.44 7.61 0.79
N SER A 100 -21.09 6.45 0.87
CA SER A 100 -22.42 6.23 0.29
C SER A 100 -23.53 7.06 0.93
N TYR A 101 -23.35 7.52 2.18
CA TYR A 101 -24.30 8.41 2.84
C TYR A 101 -24.19 9.85 2.32
N ILE A 102 -22.97 10.31 2.00
CA ILE A 102 -22.70 11.70 1.59
C ILE A 102 -22.77 11.85 0.06
N PHE A 103 -22.35 10.83 -0.69
CA PHE A 103 -22.19 10.86 -2.13
C PHE A 103 -23.07 9.80 -2.82
N GLU A 104 -23.47 10.12 -4.06
CA GLU A 104 -24.13 9.22 -5.00
C GLU A 104 -23.28 7.97 -5.33
N PRO A 105 -23.88 6.90 -5.91
CA PRO A 105 -23.32 5.55 -5.79
C PRO A 105 -21.88 5.45 -6.25
N ALA A 106 -21.08 4.79 -5.41
CA ALA A 106 -19.66 4.58 -5.63
C ALA A 106 -19.38 3.97 -7.01
N THR A 107 -18.40 4.52 -7.72
CA THR A 107 -17.84 3.90 -8.92
C THR A 107 -17.36 2.51 -8.54
N LYS A 108 -17.81 1.50 -9.29
CA LYS A 108 -17.34 0.13 -9.11
C LYS A 108 -15.86 0.07 -9.47
N ASN A 109 -15.09 -0.61 -8.63
CA ASN A 109 -13.69 -0.89 -8.93
C ASN A 109 -13.61 -1.76 -10.20
N SER A 110 -12.73 -1.41 -11.14
CA SER A 110 -12.54 -2.14 -12.40
C SER A 110 -12.13 -3.62 -12.21
N VAL A 111 -11.46 -3.96 -11.10
CA VAL A 111 -11.15 -5.34 -10.71
C VAL A 111 -12.41 -6.19 -10.61
N ALA A 112 -13.54 -5.57 -10.25
CA ALA A 112 -14.79 -6.28 -10.06
C ALA A 112 -15.39 -6.86 -11.36
N GLU A 113 -14.84 -6.52 -12.53
CA GLU A 113 -15.25 -7.05 -13.84
C GLU A 113 -14.41 -8.26 -14.27
N VAL A 114 -13.21 -8.42 -13.70
CA VAL A 114 -12.23 -9.42 -14.14
C VAL A 114 -11.87 -10.44 -13.05
N ILE A 115 -12.29 -10.20 -11.79
CA ILE A 115 -11.92 -11.02 -10.65
C ILE A 115 -12.39 -12.48 -10.80
N SER A 116 -11.48 -13.41 -10.53
CA SER A 116 -11.74 -14.86 -10.56
C SER A 116 -11.11 -15.56 -9.36
N ILE A 117 -11.54 -16.79 -9.08
CA ILE A 117 -10.93 -17.62 -8.03
C ILE A 117 -9.43 -17.82 -8.30
N SER A 118 -9.05 -18.03 -9.57
CA SER A 118 -7.65 -18.15 -9.97
C SER A 118 -6.83 -16.90 -9.58
N MET A 119 -7.37 -15.71 -9.85
CA MET A 119 -6.70 -14.46 -9.45
C MET A 119 -6.56 -14.34 -7.94
N ILE A 120 -7.60 -14.68 -7.16
CA ILE A 120 -7.57 -14.62 -5.70
C ILE A 120 -6.50 -15.56 -5.11
N LEU A 121 -6.29 -16.72 -5.72
CA LEU A 121 -5.34 -17.72 -5.22
C LEU A 121 -3.90 -17.48 -5.69
N PHE A 122 -3.70 -17.01 -6.93
CA PHE A 122 -2.38 -17.02 -7.57
C PHE A 122 -1.82 -15.64 -7.92
N ARG A 123 -2.64 -14.59 -7.89
CA ARG A 123 -2.22 -13.22 -8.24
C ARG A 123 -2.33 -12.25 -7.07
N VAL A 124 -3.52 -12.16 -6.46
CA VAL A 124 -3.82 -11.24 -5.34
C VAL A 124 -2.82 -11.38 -4.18
N PRO A 125 -2.44 -12.58 -3.69
CA PRO A 125 -1.53 -12.72 -2.55
C PRO A 125 -0.20 -11.99 -2.77
N PHE A 126 0.38 -12.12 -3.98
CA PHE A 126 1.66 -11.54 -4.34
C PHE A 126 1.54 -10.03 -4.62
N MET A 127 0.48 -9.64 -5.33
CA MET A 127 0.18 -8.24 -5.61
C MET A 127 0.02 -7.45 -4.30
N LEU A 128 -0.76 -7.96 -3.34
CA LEU A 128 -0.96 -7.32 -2.05
C LEU A 128 0.30 -7.32 -1.19
N MET A 129 1.17 -8.33 -1.29
CA MET A 129 2.49 -8.27 -0.63
C MET A 129 3.36 -7.16 -1.23
N GLY A 130 3.29 -6.97 -2.55
CA GLY A 130 3.92 -5.83 -3.22
C GLY A 130 3.38 -4.49 -2.73
N GLU A 131 2.07 -4.37 -2.54
CA GLU A 131 1.43 -3.18 -1.97
C GLU A 131 1.83 -2.92 -0.51
N GLU A 132 1.95 -3.95 0.32
CA GLU A 132 2.48 -3.81 1.68
C GLU A 132 3.95 -3.38 1.66
N LEU A 133 4.76 -3.94 0.76
CA LEU A 133 6.18 -3.60 0.65
C LEU A 133 6.40 -2.15 0.21
N ILE A 134 5.70 -1.68 -0.83
CA ILE A 134 5.83 -0.28 -1.26
C ILE A 134 5.41 0.66 -0.11
N CYS A 135 4.33 0.36 0.60
CA CYS A 135 3.83 1.20 1.68
C CYS A 135 4.78 1.24 2.88
N THR A 136 5.17 0.07 3.40
CA THR A 136 6.05 -0.05 4.57
C THR A 136 7.43 0.56 4.29
N ASN A 137 7.98 0.36 3.09
CA ASN A 137 9.27 0.94 2.71
C ASN A 137 9.19 2.46 2.54
N ILE A 138 8.08 3.02 2.04
CA ILE A 138 7.87 4.48 2.02
C ILE A 138 7.87 5.04 3.43
N ILE A 139 7.15 4.40 4.36
CA ILE A 139 7.11 4.84 5.75
C ILE A 139 8.51 4.77 6.37
N ILE A 140 9.23 3.67 6.19
CA ILE A 140 10.62 3.52 6.67
C ILE A 140 11.52 4.62 6.09
N ALA A 141 11.46 4.88 4.78
CA ALA A 141 12.26 5.91 4.13
C ALA A 141 11.97 7.30 4.71
N LEU A 142 10.69 7.66 4.84
CA LEU A 142 10.26 8.94 5.42
C LEU A 142 10.67 9.08 6.89
N GLN A 143 10.57 8.01 7.69
CA GLN A 143 11.02 8.02 9.09
C GLN A 143 12.54 8.20 9.20
N LYS A 144 13.32 7.59 8.31
CA LYS A 144 14.78 7.83 8.22
C LYS A 144 15.12 9.26 7.81
N LEU A 145 14.28 9.90 6.99
CA LEU A 145 14.36 11.33 6.69
C LEU A 145 13.90 12.22 7.87
N GLY A 146 13.44 11.62 8.98
CA GLY A 146 13.15 12.30 10.24
C GLY A 146 11.66 12.58 10.48
N LEU A 147 10.76 12.07 9.63
CA LEU A 147 9.32 12.25 9.84
C LEU A 147 8.81 11.33 10.96
N LYS A 148 7.83 11.83 11.72
CA LYS A 148 7.09 11.00 12.68
C LYS A 148 6.25 9.99 11.91
N PHE A 149 6.02 8.82 12.51
CA PHE A 149 5.19 7.76 11.91
C PHE A 149 3.83 8.26 11.41
N GLY A 150 3.12 9.10 12.18
CA GLY A 150 1.80 9.59 11.77
C GLY A 150 1.84 10.36 10.45
N THR A 151 2.81 11.27 10.30
CA THR A 151 3.03 12.02 9.06
C THR A 151 3.46 11.12 7.91
N ALA A 152 4.41 10.19 8.16
CA ALA A 152 4.86 9.23 7.16
C ALA A 152 3.72 8.31 6.67
N SER A 153 2.88 7.84 7.60
CA SER A 153 1.70 7.01 7.32
C SER A 153 0.66 7.76 6.50
N LEU A 154 0.43 9.04 6.79
CA LEU A 154 -0.49 9.88 6.02
C LEU A 154 0.01 10.09 4.59
N ILE A 155 1.30 10.46 4.42
CA ILE A 155 1.91 10.62 3.09
C ILE A 155 1.84 9.30 2.30
N CYS A 156 2.18 8.17 2.94
CA CYS A 156 2.05 6.86 2.33
C CYS A 156 0.62 6.55 1.90
N SER A 157 -0.38 6.86 2.74
CA SER A 157 -1.79 6.59 2.44
C SER A 157 -2.31 7.46 1.29
N LEU A 158 -1.85 8.71 1.21
CA LEU A 158 -2.12 9.60 0.08
C LEU A 158 -1.52 9.04 -1.21
N LEU A 159 -0.23 8.70 -1.22
CA LEU A 159 0.43 8.11 -2.40
C LEU A 159 -0.27 6.83 -2.86
N PHE A 160 -0.56 5.92 -1.93
CA PHE A 160 -1.28 4.69 -2.20
C PHE A 160 -2.64 4.97 -2.85
N THR A 161 -3.39 5.92 -2.30
CA THR A 161 -4.69 6.35 -2.83
C THR A 161 -4.59 6.93 -4.24
N LEU A 162 -3.58 7.78 -4.50
CA LEU A 162 -3.37 8.36 -5.83
C LEU A 162 -3.12 7.31 -6.89
N TRP A 163 -2.39 6.24 -6.56
CA TRP A 163 -2.16 5.12 -7.48
C TRP A 163 -3.41 4.28 -7.75
N HIS A 164 -4.49 4.42 -6.98
CA HIS A 164 -5.73 3.69 -7.22
C HIS A 164 -6.74 4.50 -8.06
N ILE A 165 -6.48 5.78 -8.34
CA ILE A 165 -7.39 6.67 -9.09
C ILE A 165 -7.91 6.03 -10.40
N PRO A 166 -7.07 5.43 -11.26
CA PRO A 166 -7.55 4.86 -12.53
C PRO A 166 -8.56 3.73 -12.35
N ALA A 167 -8.40 2.89 -11.32
CA ALA A 167 -9.26 1.73 -11.05
C ALA A 167 -10.67 2.11 -10.58
N TYR A 168 -10.89 3.38 -10.21
CA TYR A 168 -12.16 3.90 -9.70
C TYR A 168 -12.72 5.02 -10.58
N GLY A 169 -12.45 4.96 -11.89
CA GLY A 169 -13.03 5.88 -12.87
C GLY A 169 -12.64 7.35 -12.64
N PHE A 170 -11.46 7.59 -12.07
CA PHE A 170 -10.96 8.93 -11.76
C PHE A 170 -11.88 9.74 -10.82
N VAL A 171 -12.35 9.11 -9.74
CA VAL A 171 -13.11 9.77 -8.65
C VAL A 171 -12.26 9.87 -7.36
N PRO A 172 -11.37 10.88 -7.22
CA PRO A 172 -10.46 10.97 -6.07
C PRO A 172 -11.17 11.01 -4.72
N MET A 173 -12.31 11.70 -4.61
CA MET A 173 -13.04 11.82 -3.34
C MET A 173 -13.48 10.47 -2.78
N GLN A 174 -13.90 9.54 -3.64
CA GLN A 174 -14.22 8.18 -3.22
C GLN A 174 -13.01 7.53 -2.56
N LEU A 175 -11.82 7.65 -3.15
CA LEU A 175 -10.62 7.00 -2.65
C LEU A 175 -10.06 7.68 -1.40
N LEU A 176 -10.14 9.00 -1.31
CA LEU A 176 -9.75 9.74 -0.11
C LEU A 176 -10.58 9.28 1.10
N ILE A 177 -11.86 8.95 0.91
CA ILE A 177 -12.75 8.52 1.98
C ILE A 177 -12.65 7.01 2.22
N THR A 178 -12.50 6.20 1.18
CA THR A 178 -12.59 4.73 1.29
C THR A 178 -11.24 4.01 1.40
N ILE A 179 -10.18 4.54 0.79
CA ILE A 179 -8.86 3.89 0.77
C ILE A 179 -7.92 4.44 1.86
N ILE A 180 -7.86 5.76 2.04
CA ILE A 180 -6.96 6.36 3.05
C ILE A 180 -7.18 5.77 4.44
N PRO A 181 -8.42 5.67 4.97
CA PRO A 181 -8.62 5.16 6.32
C PRO A 181 -8.16 3.71 6.48
N VAL A 182 -8.43 2.86 5.49
CA VAL A 182 -8.00 1.46 5.47
C VAL A 182 -6.47 1.37 5.45
N ARG A 183 -5.81 2.15 4.59
CA ARG A 183 -4.34 2.19 4.52
C ARG A 183 -3.72 2.70 5.82
N LEU A 184 -4.31 3.72 6.45
CA LEU A 184 -3.88 4.19 7.77
C LEU A 184 -4.02 3.10 8.84
N ALA A 185 -5.10 2.33 8.82
CA ALA A 185 -5.30 1.20 9.74
C ALA A 185 -4.25 0.11 9.52
N LEU A 186 -3.98 -0.28 8.27
CA LEU A 186 -2.96 -1.27 7.92
C LEU A 186 -1.55 -0.82 8.33
N ASN A 187 -1.20 0.45 8.08
CA ASN A 187 0.07 1.02 8.52
C ASN A 187 0.21 0.98 10.05
N TYR A 188 -0.87 1.28 10.77
CA TYR A 188 -0.90 1.21 12.23
C TYR A 188 -0.75 -0.23 12.74
N ILE A 189 -1.40 -1.20 12.10
CA ILE A 189 -1.26 -2.62 12.38
C ILE A 189 0.18 -3.06 12.19
N TRP A 190 0.80 -2.72 11.04
CA TRP A 190 2.21 -3.00 10.75
C TRP A 190 3.15 -2.41 11.82
N LYS A 191 2.93 -1.15 12.22
CA LYS A 191 3.76 -0.51 13.26
C LYS A 191 3.72 -1.28 14.59
N ASN A 192 2.54 -1.74 15.00
CA ASN A 192 2.35 -2.43 16.28
C ASN A 192 2.77 -3.90 16.23
N SER A 193 2.69 -4.55 15.07
CA SER A 193 3.16 -5.92 14.87
C SER A 193 4.66 -6.00 14.58
N LYS A 194 5.25 -4.94 14.03
CA LYS A 194 6.57 -4.92 13.37
C LYS A 194 6.70 -6.00 12.29
N SER A 195 5.58 -6.41 11.71
CA SER A 195 5.47 -7.57 10.84
C SER A 195 4.65 -7.23 9.61
N ILE A 196 5.28 -7.37 8.44
CA ILE A 196 4.59 -7.24 7.16
C ILE A 196 3.58 -8.36 6.95
N TRP A 197 3.84 -9.55 7.49
CA TRP A 197 2.90 -10.67 7.43
C TRP A 197 1.58 -10.35 8.10
N VAL A 198 1.61 -9.67 9.25
CA VAL A 198 0.38 -9.35 9.99
C VAL A 198 -0.46 -8.32 9.23
N SER A 199 0.13 -7.24 8.71
CA SER A 199 -0.63 -6.26 7.90
C SER A 199 -1.09 -6.87 6.57
N TRP A 200 -0.25 -7.67 5.92
CA TRP A 200 -0.59 -8.41 4.70
C TRP A 200 -1.77 -9.36 4.90
N ILE A 201 -1.83 -10.15 5.99
CA ILE A 201 -2.97 -11.02 6.26
C ILE A 201 -4.24 -10.19 6.48
N CYS A 202 -4.17 -9.08 7.23
CA CYS A 202 -5.33 -8.21 7.45
C CYS A 202 -5.83 -7.63 6.12
N HIS A 203 -4.90 -7.20 5.26
CA HIS A 203 -5.19 -6.66 3.94
C HIS A 203 -5.80 -7.72 3.03
N PHE A 204 -5.18 -8.90 2.92
CA PHE A 204 -5.65 -10.00 2.09
C PHE A 204 -7.05 -10.47 2.49
N ILE A 205 -7.31 -10.66 3.78
CA ILE A 205 -8.64 -11.10 4.23
C ILE A 205 -9.68 -10.00 3.97
N PHE A 206 -9.35 -8.73 4.21
CA PHE A 206 -10.25 -7.60 3.93
C PHE A 206 -10.63 -7.54 2.44
N ASP A 207 -9.65 -7.69 1.56
CA ASP A 207 -9.86 -7.71 0.11
C ASP A 207 -10.64 -8.94 -0.34
N CYS A 208 -10.34 -10.12 0.19
CA CYS A 208 -11.10 -11.34 -0.08
C CYS A 208 -12.59 -11.18 0.29
N ILE A 209 -12.89 -10.61 1.47
CA ILE A 209 -14.28 -10.32 1.87
C ILE A 209 -14.96 -9.40 0.85
N SER A 210 -14.23 -8.41 0.34
CA SER A 210 -14.73 -7.46 -0.67
C SER A 210 -14.90 -8.11 -2.05
N PHE A 211 -14.06 -9.09 -2.41
CA PHE A 211 -14.11 -9.80 -3.69
C PHE A 211 -15.18 -10.88 -3.73
N VAL A 212 -15.52 -11.52 -2.60
CA VAL A 212 -16.52 -12.61 -2.57
C VAL A 212 -17.84 -12.20 -3.22
N PRO A 213 -18.49 -11.06 -2.89
CA PRO A 213 -19.70 -10.62 -3.59
C PRO A 213 -19.51 -10.38 -5.09
N MET A 214 -18.30 -10.04 -5.52
CA MET A 214 -17.98 -9.79 -6.93
C MET A 214 -17.89 -11.07 -7.76
N LEU A 215 -17.59 -12.21 -7.14
CA LEU A 215 -17.55 -13.52 -7.80
C LEU A 215 -18.94 -14.08 -8.13
N PHE A 216 -19.98 -13.63 -7.42
CA PHE A 216 -21.37 -14.09 -7.57
C PHE A 216 -22.25 -13.10 -8.35
N LYS A 217 -21.61 -12.20 -9.11
CA LYS A 217 -22.31 -11.25 -9.98
C LYS A 217 -22.99 -11.94 -11.16
#